data_AF-A0A5J4WW30-F1
#
_entry.id   AF-A0A5J4WW30-F1
#
_cell.length_a   1.000
_cell.length_b   1.000
_cell.length_c   1.000
_cell.angle_alpha   90.00
_cell.angle_beta   90.00
_cell.angle_gamma   90.00
#
_symmetry.space_group_name_H-M   'P 1'
#
loop_
_entity.id
_entity.type
_entity.pdbx_description
1 polymer ?
#
loop_
_entity_poly.entity_id
_entity_poly.type
_entity_poly.pdbx_seq_one_letter_code
_entity_poly.pdbx_strand_id
1 'polypeptide(L)'
;MIHSDKSSTSGVYRMNQIDIINSTFENIIQAEGSGSGSTINAELKTGSIMNISQSCSFANCKSRTTGGAIQTIISGGQIELNEVIIKGCKARNGGGIYINIDFSSQFEFKIINSLIQDCQAKNDQLQINHTGYGGGIFLTGTGEYNPSTKRLDLKGMKIYGNSADKSGQSLYVAMTSVKEWCNNYAFEIIYPPDDELALPILIEGDPQIFQSASFGMKDISWIDYDNKPYGILASNDKRIFTGIDGKEDQAYPLEIIIEKDDDERSFIILATINSCIRL
;
A
#
# COMPACT_ATOMS: atom_id res chain seq x y z
N MET A 1 32.97 -1.54 -5.05
CA MET A 1 32.74 -0.09 -4.94
C MET A 1 31.47 0.19 -5.72
N ILE A 2 30.37 0.51 -5.02
CA ILE A 2 29.10 0.87 -5.67
C ILE A 2 29.21 2.36 -6.02
N HIS A 3 29.24 2.65 -7.32
CA HIS A 3 29.30 4.02 -7.84
C HIS A 3 27.87 4.54 -7.95
N SER A 4 27.47 5.47 -7.08
CA SER A 4 26.13 6.06 -7.05
C SER A 4 25.76 6.87 -8.30
N ASP A 5 26.72 7.10 -9.19
CA ASP A 5 26.63 7.91 -10.40
C ASP A 5 26.55 7.08 -11.70
N LYS A 6 26.64 5.73 -11.63
CA LYS A 6 26.54 4.86 -12.80
C LYS A 6 25.37 3.88 -12.67
N SER A 7 24.31 4.14 -13.44
CA SER A 7 23.11 3.26 -13.52
C SER A 7 23.15 2.28 -14.70
N SER A 8 24.27 2.16 -15.42
CA SER A 8 24.46 1.14 -16.46
C SER A 8 25.86 0.54 -16.37
N THR A 9 25.91 -0.77 -16.14
CA THR A 9 27.16 -1.54 -16.18
C THR A 9 27.05 -2.61 -17.26
N SER A 10 27.89 -2.54 -18.28
CA SER A 10 28.15 -3.68 -19.18
C SER A 10 29.26 -4.54 -18.57
N GLY A 11 28.97 -5.77 -18.15
CA GLY A 11 29.99 -6.67 -17.58
C GLY A 11 29.43 -7.97 -16.97
N VAL A 12 30.33 -8.81 -16.45
CA VAL A 12 30.00 -10.04 -15.71
C VAL A 12 29.43 -9.67 -14.35
N TYR A 13 28.13 -9.94 -14.14
CA TYR A 13 27.46 -9.74 -12.86
C TYR A 13 27.96 -10.78 -11.86
N ARG A 14 28.48 -10.30 -10.72
CA ARG A 14 28.78 -11.18 -9.58
C ARG A 14 27.52 -11.32 -8.75
N MET A 15 27.27 -12.54 -8.25
CA MET A 15 26.33 -12.71 -7.16
C MET A 15 26.83 -11.89 -5.98
N ASN A 16 26.01 -10.97 -5.50
CA ASN A 16 26.34 -10.15 -4.34
C ASN A 16 25.34 -10.45 -3.23
N GLN A 17 25.87 -10.59 -2.02
CA GLN A 17 25.09 -10.52 -0.80
C GLN A 17 25.37 -9.14 -0.18
N ILE A 18 24.32 -8.36 0.00
CA ILE A 18 24.38 -7.02 0.58
C ILE A 18 23.50 -7.02 1.83
N ASP A 19 24.10 -6.78 2.98
CA ASP A 19 23.38 -6.65 4.24
C ASP A 19 23.53 -5.20 4.73
N ILE A 20 22.40 -4.50 4.91
CA ILE A 20 22.33 -3.18 5.51
C ILE A 20 21.61 -3.32 6.84
N ILE A 21 22.33 -3.07 7.92
CA ILE A 21 21.85 -3.33 9.28
C ILE A 21 22.02 -2.08 10.14
N ASN A 22 21.05 -1.82 11.01
CA ASN A 22 21.10 -0.75 12.02
C ASN A 22 21.66 0.59 11.48
N SER A 23 21.14 1.01 10.33
CA SER A 23 21.65 2.16 9.58
C SER A 23 20.56 3.19 9.38
N THR A 24 20.94 4.47 9.45
CA THR A 24 20.04 5.61 9.30
C THR A 24 20.48 6.48 8.13
N PHE A 25 19.54 6.75 7.24
CA PHE A 25 19.72 7.58 6.06
C PHE A 25 18.71 8.72 6.10
N GLU A 26 19.17 9.96 6.25
CA GLU A 26 18.28 11.11 6.41
C GLU A 26 18.64 12.26 5.48
N ASN A 27 17.63 12.95 4.97
CA ASN A 27 17.77 14.18 4.18
C ASN A 27 18.64 14.02 2.93
N ILE A 28 18.64 12.83 2.33
CA ILE A 28 19.37 12.54 1.10
C ILE A 28 18.54 13.01 -0.08
N ILE A 29 19.03 14.01 -0.80
CA ILE A 29 18.32 14.62 -1.93
C ILE A 29 19.14 14.44 -3.20
N GLN A 30 18.50 13.89 -4.24
CA GLN A 30 19.10 13.82 -5.56
C GLN A 30 19.43 15.21 -6.11
N ALA A 31 20.70 15.44 -6.38
CA ALA A 31 21.21 16.64 -7.04
C ALA A 31 20.66 16.79 -8.47
N GLU A 32 20.71 18.02 -9.01
CA GLU A 32 20.27 18.30 -10.38
C GLU A 32 21.14 17.55 -11.40
N GLY A 33 20.54 16.93 -12.42
CA GLY A 33 21.26 16.19 -13.46
C GLY A 33 20.56 14.91 -13.92
N SER A 34 21.21 14.15 -14.80
CA SER A 34 20.67 12.94 -15.45
C SER A 34 20.75 11.65 -14.62
N GLY A 35 21.11 11.74 -13.33
CA GLY A 35 21.22 10.57 -12.46
C GLY A 35 19.86 9.92 -12.15
N SER A 36 19.89 8.68 -11.66
CA SER A 36 18.78 8.04 -10.97
C SER A 36 19.19 7.93 -9.50
N GLY A 37 18.81 8.90 -8.67
CA GLY A 37 19.36 9.05 -7.32
C GLY A 37 18.31 8.83 -6.23
N SER A 38 17.99 7.58 -5.96
CA SER A 38 17.45 7.15 -4.67
C SER A 38 18.59 7.01 -3.64
N THR A 39 18.27 6.84 -2.35
CA THR A 39 19.29 6.49 -1.34
C THR A 39 19.94 5.14 -1.66
N ILE A 40 19.14 4.17 -2.08
CA ILE A 40 19.60 2.88 -2.59
C ILE A 40 19.10 2.73 -4.02
N ASN A 41 20.01 2.64 -4.98
CA ASN A 41 19.72 2.30 -6.37
C ASN A 41 20.41 0.97 -6.69
N ALA A 42 19.63 -0.09 -6.92
CA ALA A 42 20.17 -1.42 -7.09
C ALA A 42 19.51 -2.22 -8.22
N GLU A 43 20.33 -3.03 -8.90
CA GLU A 43 19.86 -4.04 -9.85
C GLU A 43 20.33 -5.41 -9.37
N LEU A 44 19.38 -6.30 -9.05
CA LEU A 44 19.68 -7.64 -8.55
C LEU A 44 19.38 -8.68 -9.62
N LYS A 45 20.43 -9.40 -10.02
CA LYS A 45 20.35 -10.54 -10.94
C LYS A 45 20.28 -11.87 -10.18
N THR A 46 20.06 -12.96 -10.92
CA THR A 46 20.06 -14.34 -10.41
C THR A 46 21.14 -14.59 -9.35
N GLY A 47 20.70 -15.02 -8.17
CA GLY A 47 21.57 -15.37 -7.03
C GLY A 47 22.07 -14.18 -6.20
N SER A 48 21.70 -12.95 -6.55
CA SER A 48 22.00 -11.78 -5.72
C SER A 48 20.96 -11.63 -4.61
N ILE A 49 21.42 -11.24 -3.42
CA ILE A 49 20.59 -11.09 -2.21
C ILE A 49 20.87 -9.72 -1.61
N MET A 50 19.82 -8.99 -1.25
CA MET A 50 19.90 -7.78 -0.45
C MET A 50 18.97 -7.88 0.75
N ASN A 51 19.53 -7.80 1.95
CA ASN A 51 18.75 -7.73 3.18
C ASN A 51 18.94 -6.36 3.81
N ILE A 52 17.84 -5.73 4.21
CA ILE A 52 17.85 -4.48 4.98
C ILE A 52 17.08 -4.74 6.26
N SER A 53 17.73 -4.61 7.41
CA SER A 53 17.13 -5.03 8.66
C SER A 53 17.63 -4.32 9.92
N GLN A 54 17.13 -4.74 11.08
CA GLN A 54 17.53 -4.25 12.40
C GLN A 54 17.29 -2.75 12.55
N SER A 55 16.03 -2.31 12.38
CA SER A 55 15.62 -0.90 12.58
C SER A 55 16.31 0.10 11.64
N CYS A 56 16.69 -0.33 10.42
CA CYS A 56 17.17 0.62 9.42
C CYS A 56 16.11 1.69 9.11
N SER A 57 16.52 2.94 8.97
CA SER A 57 15.62 4.06 8.71
C SER A 57 16.03 4.88 7.49
N PHE A 58 15.04 5.29 6.70
CA PHE A 58 15.16 6.20 5.58
C PHE A 58 14.18 7.35 5.80
N ALA A 59 14.67 8.55 6.09
CA ALA A 59 13.83 9.71 6.39
C ALA A 59 14.10 10.87 5.44
N ASN A 60 13.02 11.46 4.91
CA ASN A 60 13.07 12.67 4.07
C ASN A 60 13.96 12.52 2.82
N CYS A 61 14.18 11.30 2.33
CA CYS A 61 14.93 11.06 1.12
C CYS A 61 14.13 11.46 -0.13
N LYS A 62 14.77 12.15 -1.08
CA LYS A 62 14.10 12.68 -2.27
C LYS A 62 14.82 12.28 -3.54
N SER A 63 14.14 11.49 -4.37
CA SER A 63 14.50 11.19 -5.76
C SER A 63 13.74 12.12 -6.71
N ARG A 64 14.38 12.55 -7.80
CA ARG A 64 13.73 13.27 -8.91
C ARG A 64 13.18 12.33 -9.97
N THR A 65 13.44 11.03 -9.85
CA THR A 65 12.94 10.00 -10.75
C THR A 65 11.99 9.09 -9.97
N THR A 66 12.45 7.92 -9.52
CA THR A 66 11.63 6.94 -8.82
C THR A 66 12.30 6.53 -7.52
N GLY A 67 11.51 6.05 -6.56
CA GLY A 67 12.02 5.51 -5.29
C GLY A 67 12.70 6.57 -4.43
N GLY A 68 11.97 7.31 -3.60
CA GLY A 68 12.58 8.39 -2.81
C GLY A 68 13.69 7.89 -1.89
N ALA A 69 13.48 6.73 -1.25
CA ALA A 69 14.50 6.01 -0.50
C ALA A 69 15.14 4.91 -1.35
N ILE A 70 14.32 4.01 -1.91
CA ILE A 70 14.82 2.78 -2.53
C ILE A 70 14.27 2.68 -3.95
N GLN A 71 15.18 2.50 -4.92
CA GLN A 71 14.87 2.16 -6.30
C GLN A 71 15.54 0.83 -6.63
N THR A 72 14.78 -0.17 -7.03
CA THR A 72 15.33 -1.48 -7.38
C THR A 72 14.80 -2.04 -8.69
N ILE A 73 15.66 -2.78 -9.38
CA ILE A 73 15.31 -3.65 -10.51
C ILE A 73 15.67 -5.08 -10.11
N ILE A 74 14.75 -6.02 -10.24
CA ILE A 74 14.98 -7.43 -9.91
C ILE A 74 14.81 -8.30 -11.15
N SER A 75 15.86 -9.01 -11.54
CA SER A 75 15.86 -10.02 -12.60
C SER A 75 16.55 -11.30 -12.10
N GLY A 76 15.91 -11.98 -11.14
CA GLY A 76 16.41 -13.20 -10.50
C GLY A 76 17.00 -13.03 -9.10
N GLY A 77 16.94 -11.83 -8.54
CA GLY A 77 17.46 -11.52 -7.20
C GLY A 77 16.43 -11.64 -6.08
N GLN A 78 16.92 -11.55 -4.85
CA GLN A 78 16.11 -11.57 -3.64
C GLN A 78 16.32 -10.29 -2.84
N ILE A 79 15.22 -9.67 -2.39
CA ILE A 79 15.25 -8.54 -1.48
C ILE A 79 14.32 -8.81 -0.30
N GLU A 80 14.84 -8.66 0.91
CA GLU A 80 14.07 -8.67 2.15
C GLU A 80 14.26 -7.36 2.90
N LEU A 81 13.15 -6.69 3.21
CA LEU A 81 13.09 -5.55 4.12
C LEU A 81 12.41 -6.02 5.41
N ASN A 82 13.16 -6.09 6.51
CA ASN A 82 12.63 -6.58 7.78
C ASN A 82 12.90 -5.56 8.91
N GLU A 83 11.87 -5.06 9.58
CA GLU A 83 12.00 -4.00 10.60
C GLU A 83 12.63 -2.72 10.01
N VAL A 84 12.18 -2.29 8.83
CA VAL A 84 12.65 -1.08 8.15
C VAL A 84 11.63 0.05 8.29
N ILE A 85 12.10 1.28 8.50
CA ILE A 85 11.25 2.48 8.54
C ILE A 85 11.59 3.36 7.34
N ILE A 86 10.59 3.69 6.52
CA ILE A 86 10.70 4.64 5.41
C ILE A 86 9.67 5.75 5.64
N LYS A 87 10.14 6.97 5.87
CA LYS A 87 9.28 8.08 6.28
C LYS A 87 9.55 9.37 5.53
N GLY A 88 8.48 10.03 5.07
CA GLY A 88 8.59 11.37 4.48
C GLY A 88 9.34 11.44 3.15
N CYS A 89 9.59 10.30 2.52
CA CYS A 89 10.35 10.22 1.27
C CYS A 89 9.51 10.70 0.07
N LYS A 90 10.18 11.21 -0.97
CA LYS A 90 9.50 11.79 -2.14
C LYS A 90 10.15 11.35 -3.45
N ALA A 91 9.32 11.02 -4.45
CA ALA A 91 9.75 10.72 -5.81
C ALA A 91 8.66 11.05 -6.83
N ARG A 92 8.92 10.86 -8.13
CA ARG A 92 7.84 10.96 -9.14
C ARG A 92 6.95 9.72 -9.14
N ASN A 93 7.52 8.54 -8.95
CA ASN A 93 6.80 7.28 -8.72
C ASN A 93 7.47 6.52 -7.57
N GLY A 94 6.68 5.93 -6.67
CA GLY A 94 7.25 5.22 -5.52
C GLY A 94 7.89 6.19 -4.54
N GLY A 95 7.08 7.00 -3.85
CA GLY A 95 7.60 8.08 -3.00
C GLY A 95 8.59 7.58 -1.95
N GLY A 96 8.36 6.39 -1.38
CA GLY A 96 9.34 5.66 -0.58
C GLY A 96 10.14 4.67 -1.42
N ILE A 97 9.45 3.67 -1.98
CA ILE A 97 10.05 2.55 -2.72
C ILE A 97 9.52 2.51 -4.16
N TYR A 98 10.42 2.38 -5.12
CA TYR A 98 10.10 1.96 -6.47
C TYR A 98 10.79 0.62 -6.77
N ILE A 99 10.03 -0.32 -7.30
CA ILE A 99 10.54 -1.63 -7.67
C ILE A 99 10.02 -2.05 -9.05
N ASN A 100 10.93 -2.54 -9.90
CA ASN A 100 10.63 -3.11 -11.21
C ASN A 100 11.12 -4.56 -11.27
N ILE A 101 10.21 -5.50 -11.50
CA ILE A 101 10.48 -6.94 -11.42
C ILE A 101 10.34 -7.59 -12.80
N ASP A 102 11.31 -8.41 -13.19
CA ASP A 102 11.10 -9.40 -14.24
C ASP A 102 10.44 -10.65 -13.64
N PHE A 103 9.11 -10.74 -13.78
CA PHE A 103 8.32 -11.83 -13.22
C PHE A 103 8.58 -13.19 -13.87
N SER A 104 9.24 -13.23 -15.04
CA SER A 104 9.67 -14.48 -15.67
C SER A 104 10.88 -15.12 -14.98
N SER A 105 11.59 -14.34 -14.15
CA SER A 105 12.78 -14.78 -13.43
C SER A 105 12.46 -15.37 -12.05
N GLN A 106 13.42 -16.08 -11.45
CA GLN A 106 13.31 -16.53 -10.06
C GLN A 106 13.65 -15.39 -9.09
N PHE A 107 12.70 -14.52 -8.80
CA PHE A 107 12.87 -13.43 -7.85
C PHE A 107 12.30 -13.74 -6.46
N GLU A 108 12.66 -12.93 -5.46
CA GLU A 108 11.92 -12.82 -4.21
C GLU A 108 11.91 -11.34 -3.74
N PHE A 109 10.75 -10.85 -3.30
CA PHE A 109 10.61 -9.54 -2.68
C PHE A 109 9.67 -9.60 -1.48
N LYS A 110 10.22 -9.31 -0.30
CA LYS A 110 9.51 -9.38 0.98
C LYS A 110 9.62 -8.09 1.76
N ILE A 111 8.50 -7.66 2.35
CA ILE A 111 8.47 -6.60 3.36
C ILE A 111 7.81 -7.14 4.63
N ILE A 112 8.58 -7.16 5.72
CA ILE A 112 8.25 -7.78 6.99
C ILE A 112 8.41 -6.75 8.10
N ASN A 113 7.44 -6.65 9.01
CA ASN A 113 7.46 -5.79 10.20
C ASN A 113 7.96 -4.35 9.95
N SER A 114 7.68 -3.80 8.78
CA SER A 114 8.27 -2.54 8.32
C SER A 114 7.20 -1.45 8.23
N LEU A 115 7.61 -0.19 8.37
CA LEU A 115 6.73 0.98 8.33
C LEU A 115 7.07 1.84 7.10
N ILE A 116 6.05 2.15 6.28
CA ILE A 116 6.17 3.10 5.16
C ILE A 116 5.13 4.20 5.35
N GLN A 117 5.60 5.38 5.72
CA GLN A 117 4.76 6.46 6.22
C GLN A 117 5.03 7.80 5.53
N ASP A 118 3.99 8.59 5.31
CA ASP A 118 4.08 10.01 4.89
C ASP A 118 4.89 10.27 3.61
N CYS A 119 5.08 9.23 2.78
CA CYS A 119 5.81 9.31 1.52
C CYS A 119 4.93 9.87 0.40
N GLN A 120 5.55 10.50 -0.60
CA GLN A 120 4.82 11.24 -1.64
C GLN A 120 5.31 10.93 -3.05
N ALA A 121 4.37 10.59 -3.95
CA ALA A 121 4.59 10.51 -5.38
C ALA A 121 4.07 11.76 -6.08
N LYS A 122 4.96 12.48 -6.76
CA LYS A 122 4.65 13.76 -7.43
C LYS A 122 4.59 13.64 -8.94
N ASN A 123 3.51 14.14 -9.53
CA ASN A 123 3.36 14.16 -10.97
C ASN A 123 4.29 15.22 -11.57
N ASP A 124 4.98 14.86 -12.63
CA ASP A 124 5.72 15.79 -13.47
C ASP A 124 5.00 15.93 -14.80
N GLN A 125 4.35 17.08 -14.97
CA GLN A 125 3.55 17.42 -16.15
C GLN A 125 4.40 17.60 -17.42
N LEU A 126 5.72 17.75 -17.29
CA LEU A 126 6.65 17.92 -18.41
C LEU A 126 7.16 16.58 -18.95
N GLN A 127 6.89 15.46 -18.27
CA GLN A 127 7.27 14.14 -18.73
C GLN A 127 6.17 13.48 -19.55
N ILE A 128 6.57 12.89 -20.68
CA ILE A 128 5.70 12.09 -21.57
C ILE A 128 5.24 10.80 -20.88
N ASN A 129 6.05 10.31 -19.94
CA ASN A 129 5.78 9.08 -19.19
C ASN A 129 4.89 9.38 -17.97
N HIS A 130 3.94 8.47 -17.69
CA HIS A 130 3.00 8.62 -16.60
C HIS A 130 3.71 8.62 -15.22
N THR A 131 3.74 9.78 -14.55
CA THR A 131 4.28 9.96 -13.19
C THR A 131 3.19 10.30 -12.18
N GLY A 132 3.50 10.25 -10.88
CA GLY A 132 2.58 10.61 -9.79
C GLY A 132 1.86 9.43 -9.14
N TYR A 133 2.40 8.22 -9.21
CA TYR A 133 1.77 7.01 -8.67
C TYR A 133 2.58 6.39 -7.53
N GLY A 134 1.90 5.69 -6.61
CA GLY A 134 2.56 4.90 -5.56
C GLY A 134 3.25 5.78 -4.53
N GLY A 135 2.50 6.47 -3.67
CA GLY A 135 3.07 7.42 -2.72
C GLY A 135 4.03 6.77 -1.72
N GLY A 136 3.69 5.59 -1.20
CA GLY A 136 4.60 4.75 -0.43
C GLY A 136 5.43 3.87 -1.36
N ILE A 137 4.78 2.96 -2.07
CA ILE A 137 5.40 1.97 -2.95
C ILE A 137 4.80 2.05 -4.34
N PHE A 138 5.65 2.01 -5.36
CA PHE A 138 5.28 1.70 -6.74
C PHE A 138 5.96 0.39 -7.14
N LEU A 139 5.17 -0.64 -7.42
CA LEU A 139 5.62 -1.93 -7.92
C LEU A 139 5.14 -2.14 -9.35
N THR A 140 6.07 -2.48 -10.23
CA THR A 140 5.77 -2.83 -11.62
C THR A 140 6.66 -3.96 -12.08
N GLY A 141 6.43 -4.43 -13.29
CA GLY A 141 7.29 -5.42 -13.90
C GLY A 141 6.91 -5.83 -15.30
N THR A 142 7.68 -6.76 -15.82
CA THR A 142 7.45 -7.43 -17.11
C THR A 142 7.29 -8.92 -16.92
N GLY A 143 6.61 -9.59 -17.85
CA GLY A 143 6.33 -11.02 -17.75
C GLY A 143 5.10 -11.32 -16.90
N GLU A 144 4.79 -12.61 -16.78
CA GLU A 144 3.60 -13.08 -16.07
C GLU A 144 3.94 -13.52 -14.66
N TYR A 145 3.37 -12.84 -13.66
CA TYR A 145 3.51 -13.27 -12.27
C TYR A 145 2.66 -14.51 -11.99
N ASN A 146 3.24 -15.49 -11.31
CA ASN A 146 2.54 -16.67 -10.79
C ASN A 146 2.32 -16.53 -9.27
N PRO A 147 1.09 -16.20 -8.81
CA PRO A 147 0.78 -15.99 -7.39
C PRO A 147 1.01 -17.20 -6.50
N SER A 148 0.97 -18.43 -7.04
CA SER A 148 1.22 -19.66 -6.28
C SER A 148 2.67 -19.78 -5.79
N THR A 149 3.59 -19.02 -6.39
CA THR A 149 5.01 -19.02 -5.97
C THR A 149 5.25 -18.29 -4.65
N LYS A 150 4.34 -17.38 -4.25
CA LYS A 150 4.45 -16.56 -3.02
C LYS A 150 5.76 -15.76 -2.91
N ARG A 151 6.38 -15.45 -4.05
CA ARG A 151 7.66 -14.72 -4.13
C ARG A 151 7.53 -13.22 -3.89
N LEU A 152 6.31 -12.70 -3.94
CA LEU A 152 5.97 -11.33 -3.61
C LEU A 152 5.09 -11.29 -2.35
N ASP A 153 5.67 -10.89 -1.23
CA ASP A 153 4.99 -10.84 0.07
C ASP A 153 5.16 -9.47 0.75
N LEU A 154 4.04 -8.77 0.91
CA LEU A 154 3.99 -7.44 1.53
C LEU A 154 3.12 -7.43 2.80
N LYS A 155 2.72 -8.59 3.35
CA LYS A 155 1.74 -8.66 4.45
C LYS A 155 2.21 -8.04 5.76
N GLY A 156 3.51 -8.11 6.03
CA GLY A 156 4.08 -7.66 7.30
C GLY A 156 4.25 -6.14 7.41
N MET A 157 3.89 -5.37 6.39
CA MET A 157 4.11 -3.93 6.37
C MET A 157 2.94 -3.14 6.97
N LYS A 158 3.26 -2.06 7.68
CA LYS A 158 2.33 -0.97 7.99
C LYS A 158 2.55 0.14 6.97
N ILE A 159 1.50 0.57 6.28
CA ILE A 159 1.61 1.59 5.21
C ILE A 159 0.47 2.62 5.28
N TYR A 160 0.77 3.85 5.68
CA TYR A 160 -0.25 4.89 5.91
C TYR A 160 0.31 6.32 5.82
N GLY A 161 -0.57 7.32 5.73
CA GLY A 161 -0.17 8.73 5.59
C GLY A 161 0.47 9.10 4.23
N ASN A 162 0.64 8.12 3.34
CA ASN A 162 1.26 8.33 2.04
C ASN A 162 0.30 9.04 1.06
N SER A 163 0.85 9.75 0.08
CA SER A 163 0.06 10.47 -0.93
C SER A 163 0.64 10.31 -2.33
N ALA A 164 -0.25 10.28 -3.33
CA ALA A 164 0.12 10.27 -4.74
C ALA A 164 -0.73 11.30 -5.48
N ASP A 165 -0.10 12.09 -6.35
CA ASP A 165 -0.79 13.11 -7.14
C ASP A 165 -1.79 12.49 -8.13
N LYS A 166 -1.56 11.24 -8.60
CA LYS A 166 -2.50 10.46 -9.41
C LYS A 166 -3.19 9.36 -8.61
N SER A 167 -2.60 8.16 -8.54
CA SER A 167 -3.24 6.97 -7.94
C SER A 167 -2.27 6.10 -7.15
N GLY A 168 -2.81 5.21 -6.32
CA GLY A 168 -2.05 4.37 -5.39
C GLY A 168 -1.37 5.21 -4.31
N GLN A 169 -2.16 5.85 -3.44
CA GLN A 169 -1.65 6.77 -2.42
C GLN A 169 -0.61 6.09 -1.54
N SER A 170 -0.90 4.88 -1.06
CA SER A 170 0.07 4.04 -0.34
C SER A 170 0.81 3.09 -1.28
N LEU A 171 0.08 2.27 -2.04
CA LEU A 171 0.64 1.22 -2.88
C LEU A 171 0.03 1.32 -4.29
N TYR A 172 0.88 1.30 -5.30
CA TYR A 172 0.48 1.14 -6.70
C TYR A 172 1.16 -0.10 -7.28
N VAL A 173 0.38 -1.04 -7.81
CA VAL A 173 0.88 -2.31 -8.38
C VAL A 173 0.42 -2.43 -9.82
N ALA A 174 1.38 -2.54 -10.74
CA ALA A 174 1.14 -2.77 -12.16
C ALA A 174 1.83 -4.07 -12.61
N MET A 175 1.07 -5.16 -12.60
CA MET A 175 1.53 -6.47 -13.06
C MET A 175 0.36 -7.31 -13.59
N THR A 176 0.64 -8.48 -14.14
CA THR A 176 -0.40 -9.47 -14.43
C THR A 176 -0.88 -10.14 -13.15
N SER A 177 -2.09 -10.71 -13.18
CA SER A 177 -2.63 -11.53 -12.10
C SER A 177 -2.71 -10.83 -10.73
N VAL A 178 -2.91 -9.51 -10.72
CA VAL A 178 -3.10 -8.72 -9.48
C VAL A 178 -4.32 -9.24 -8.71
N LYS A 179 -5.40 -9.62 -9.39
CA LYS A 179 -6.61 -10.14 -8.73
C LYS A 179 -6.31 -11.45 -7.98
N GLU A 180 -5.62 -12.39 -8.62
CA GLU A 180 -5.24 -13.66 -8.00
C GLU A 180 -4.21 -13.47 -6.90
N TRP A 181 -3.27 -12.53 -7.08
CA TRP A 181 -2.33 -12.14 -6.04
C TRP A 181 -3.03 -11.46 -4.85
N CYS A 182 -4.09 -10.69 -5.05
CA CYS A 182 -4.89 -10.18 -3.94
C CYS A 182 -5.76 -11.29 -3.31
N ASN A 183 -6.33 -12.19 -4.11
CA ASN A 183 -7.25 -13.22 -3.60
C ASN A 183 -6.56 -14.35 -2.83
N ASN A 184 -5.32 -14.71 -3.20
CA ASN A 184 -4.49 -15.63 -2.41
C ASN A 184 -4.12 -15.03 -1.03
N TYR A 185 -4.43 -13.76 -0.82
CA TYR A 185 -4.01 -12.91 0.28
C TYR A 185 -5.26 -12.15 0.72
N ALA A 186 -6.28 -12.84 1.24
CA ALA A 186 -7.48 -12.21 1.78
C ALA A 186 -7.09 -11.03 2.69
N PHE A 187 -7.17 -9.82 2.16
CA PHE A 187 -7.00 -8.60 2.91
C PHE A 187 -8.34 -8.34 3.58
N GLU A 188 -8.48 -8.78 4.82
CA GLU A 188 -9.47 -8.18 5.72
C GLU A 188 -9.01 -6.76 6.01
N ILE A 189 -9.56 -5.79 5.27
CA ILE A 189 -9.42 -4.39 5.63
C ILE A 189 -10.58 -4.06 6.57
N ILE A 190 -10.33 -4.21 7.86
CA ILE A 190 -11.15 -3.62 8.93
C ILE A 190 -10.30 -2.51 9.56
N TYR A 191 -10.81 -1.27 9.61
CA TYR A 191 -10.13 -0.19 10.33
C TYR A 191 -11.13 0.79 10.99
N PRO A 192 -11.01 1.04 12.30
CA PRO A 192 -11.42 2.28 12.96
C PRO A 192 -10.23 3.24 13.22
N PRO A 193 -10.44 4.57 13.32
CA PRO A 193 -9.37 5.58 13.37
C PRO A 193 -8.70 5.78 14.75
N ASP A 194 -7.56 6.49 14.69
CA ASP A 194 -6.44 6.61 15.65
C ASP A 194 -6.71 7.38 16.97
N ASP A 195 -7.85 7.18 17.63
CA ASP A 195 -8.14 7.81 18.92
C ASP A 195 -8.28 6.74 20.03
N GLU A 196 -7.60 6.91 21.18
CA GLU A 196 -7.56 5.95 22.31
C GLU A 196 -8.94 5.66 22.98
N LEU A 197 -10.03 6.25 22.49
CA LEU A 197 -11.40 6.07 23.00
C LEU A 197 -12.38 5.48 21.97
N ALA A 198 -11.96 5.24 20.72
CA ALA A 198 -12.85 4.63 19.73
C ALA A 198 -12.97 3.12 19.98
N LEU A 199 -14.07 2.70 20.60
CA LEU A 199 -14.44 1.28 20.65
C LEU A 199 -14.46 0.72 19.22
N PRO A 200 -13.85 -0.45 18.98
CA PRO A 200 -13.77 -1.02 17.64
C PRO A 200 -15.16 -1.26 17.07
N ILE A 201 -15.36 -0.88 15.81
CA ILE A 201 -16.56 -1.21 15.06
C ILE A 201 -16.52 -2.73 14.83
N LEU A 202 -17.42 -3.47 15.49
CA LEU A 202 -17.59 -4.89 15.25
C LEU A 202 -18.29 -5.08 13.90
N ILE A 203 -17.63 -5.78 12.99
CA ILE A 203 -18.17 -6.16 11.68
C ILE A 203 -18.36 -7.68 11.69
N GLU A 204 -19.62 -8.12 11.65
CA GLU A 204 -19.97 -9.52 11.40
C GLU A 204 -20.53 -9.66 9.98
N GLY A 205 -20.02 -10.64 9.23
CA GLY A 205 -20.47 -10.93 7.88
C GLY A 205 -20.73 -12.42 7.67
N ASP A 206 -21.83 -12.75 6.97
CA ASP A 206 -22.13 -14.10 6.50
C ASP A 206 -21.85 -14.18 4.98
N PRO A 207 -20.80 -14.90 4.53
CA PRO A 207 -20.41 -14.95 3.13
C PRO A 207 -21.30 -15.84 2.25
N GLN A 208 -22.30 -16.55 2.80
CA GLN A 208 -22.96 -17.62 2.05
C GLN A 208 -24.11 -17.13 1.16
N ILE A 209 -24.87 -16.10 1.54
CA ILE A 209 -25.96 -15.53 0.72
C ILE A 209 -26.19 -14.07 1.15
N PHE A 210 -26.00 -13.12 0.23
CA PHE A 210 -25.98 -11.65 0.48
C PHE A 210 -24.81 -11.19 1.36
N GLN A 211 -24.09 -10.14 0.94
CA GLN A 211 -23.03 -9.53 1.76
C GLN A 211 -23.70 -8.63 2.80
N SER A 212 -24.31 -9.22 3.83
CA SER A 212 -24.78 -8.46 4.97
C SER A 212 -23.56 -8.01 5.79
N ALA A 213 -23.43 -6.71 6.02
CA ALA A 213 -22.44 -6.14 6.92
C ALA A 213 -23.17 -5.43 8.06
N SER A 214 -22.87 -5.84 9.28
CA SER A 214 -23.43 -5.23 10.49
C SER A 214 -22.39 -4.32 11.12
N PHE A 215 -22.80 -3.14 11.60
CA PHE A 215 -21.92 -2.20 12.29
C PHE A 215 -22.55 -1.79 13.62
N GLY A 216 -21.86 -2.07 14.73
CA GLY A 216 -22.33 -1.71 16.08
C GLY A 216 -21.79 -0.36 16.58
N MET A 217 -22.61 0.42 17.29
CA MET A 217 -22.22 1.67 17.95
C MET A 217 -22.85 1.80 19.34
N LYS A 218 -22.11 2.35 20.32
CA LYS A 218 -22.61 2.55 21.70
C LYS A 218 -23.36 3.87 21.92
N ASP A 219 -23.03 4.93 21.18
CA ASP A 219 -23.70 6.22 21.29
C ASP A 219 -24.28 6.66 19.94
N ILE A 220 -25.61 6.75 19.90
CA ILE A 220 -26.38 7.20 18.74
C ILE A 220 -27.26 8.42 19.07
N SER A 221 -27.00 9.10 20.19
CA SER A 221 -27.79 10.27 20.63
C SER A 221 -27.87 11.39 19.57
N TRP A 222 -26.99 11.36 18.58
CA TRP A 222 -26.89 12.28 17.46
C TRP A 222 -27.66 11.82 16.19
N ILE A 223 -28.19 10.59 16.14
CA ILE A 223 -28.95 10.04 15.01
C ILE A 223 -30.45 10.20 15.25
N ASP A 224 -31.13 10.92 14.36
CA ASP A 224 -32.59 11.10 14.35
C ASP A 224 -33.26 10.03 13.48
N TYR A 225 -33.09 8.76 13.86
CA TYR A 225 -33.52 7.62 13.05
C TYR A 225 -35.04 7.49 12.95
N ASP A 226 -35.79 8.06 13.91
CA ASP A 226 -37.25 8.07 13.90
C ASP A 226 -37.83 8.98 12.80
N ASN A 227 -37.10 10.04 12.41
CA ASN A 227 -37.60 11.05 11.47
C ASN A 227 -36.77 11.20 10.20
N LYS A 228 -35.56 10.61 10.12
CA LYS A 228 -34.66 10.77 8.98
C LYS A 228 -34.15 9.42 8.45
N PRO A 229 -34.18 9.20 7.12
CA PRO A 229 -33.50 8.07 6.52
C PRO A 229 -31.99 8.31 6.51
N TYR A 230 -31.24 7.25 6.80
CA TYR A 230 -29.77 7.24 6.75
C TYR A 230 -29.31 6.26 5.67
N GLY A 231 -28.15 6.56 5.06
CA GLY A 231 -27.52 5.69 4.08
C GLY A 231 -26.01 5.69 4.21
N ILE A 232 -25.36 4.65 3.69
CA ILE A 232 -23.91 4.46 3.73
C ILE A 232 -23.29 4.58 2.34
N LEU A 233 -22.09 5.16 2.29
CA LEU A 233 -21.20 5.14 1.14
C LEU A 233 -19.89 4.47 1.54
N ALA A 234 -19.29 3.70 0.64
CA ALA A 234 -18.01 3.05 0.83
C ALA A 234 -16.94 3.70 -0.05
N SER A 235 -15.69 3.76 0.43
CA SER A 235 -14.56 4.23 -0.36
C SER A 235 -13.33 3.37 -0.08
N ASN A 236 -12.64 2.97 -1.13
CA ASN A 236 -11.37 2.24 -1.05
C ASN A 236 -10.16 3.19 -1.00
N ASP A 237 -10.30 4.44 -1.47
CA ASP A 237 -9.21 5.40 -1.68
C ASP A 237 -9.35 6.70 -0.87
N LYS A 238 -10.43 6.80 -0.07
CA LYS A 238 -10.83 7.99 0.71
C LYS A 238 -11.10 9.24 -0.13
N ARG A 239 -11.26 9.10 -1.45
CA ARG A 239 -11.54 10.20 -2.38
C ARG A 239 -12.89 10.02 -3.06
N ILE A 240 -13.19 8.81 -3.52
CA ILE A 240 -14.42 8.49 -4.23
C ILE A 240 -15.27 7.61 -3.32
N PHE A 241 -16.48 8.09 -3.01
CA PHE A 241 -17.43 7.41 -2.15
C PHE A 241 -18.60 6.92 -3.00
N THR A 242 -18.85 5.61 -3.00
CA THR A 242 -19.86 4.97 -3.83
C THR A 242 -20.86 4.18 -2.97
N GLY A 243 -22.09 4.04 -3.46
CA GLY A 243 -23.14 3.28 -2.79
C GLY A 243 -23.78 2.25 -3.73
N ILE A 244 -25.10 2.37 -3.96
CA ILE A 244 -25.90 1.45 -4.78
C ILE A 244 -25.25 1.23 -6.15
N ASP A 245 -24.96 -0.03 -6.47
CA ASP A 245 -24.31 -0.48 -7.70
C ASP A 245 -22.96 0.21 -8.01
N GLY A 246 -22.26 0.72 -6.99
CA GLY A 246 -20.97 1.40 -7.14
C GLY A 246 -21.06 2.82 -7.70
N LYS A 247 -22.23 3.47 -7.64
CA LYS A 247 -22.41 4.86 -8.11
C LYS A 247 -22.08 5.87 -7.01
N GLU A 248 -21.43 6.97 -7.41
CA GLU A 248 -21.21 8.14 -6.56
C GLU A 248 -22.55 8.78 -6.16
N ASP A 249 -22.61 9.33 -4.94
CA ASP A 249 -23.78 10.02 -4.34
C ASP A 249 -25.07 9.20 -4.24
N GLN A 250 -25.03 7.88 -4.47
CA GLN A 250 -26.19 6.99 -4.33
C GLN A 250 -26.06 6.11 -3.10
N ALA A 251 -26.19 6.69 -1.90
CA ALA A 251 -26.02 5.96 -0.65
C ALA A 251 -26.93 4.73 -0.53
N TYR A 252 -26.40 3.63 -0.01
CA TYR A 252 -27.18 2.44 0.27
C TYR A 252 -28.00 2.66 1.56
N PRO A 253 -29.33 2.48 1.56
CA PRO A 253 -30.16 2.77 2.73
C PRO A 253 -29.83 1.84 3.91
N LEU A 254 -29.79 2.37 5.13
CA LEU A 254 -29.51 1.63 6.35
C LEU A 254 -30.79 1.16 7.04
N GLU A 255 -30.76 -0.06 7.58
CA GLU A 255 -31.74 -0.54 8.54
C GLU A 255 -31.14 -0.42 9.95
N ILE A 256 -31.79 0.33 10.83
CA ILE A 256 -31.29 0.61 12.18
C ILE A 256 -32.03 -0.29 13.17
N ILE A 257 -31.29 -1.16 13.86
CA ILE A 257 -31.83 -2.03 14.90
C ILE A 257 -31.27 -1.61 16.27
N ILE A 258 -32.19 -1.51 17.22
CA ILE A 258 -31.89 -1.08 18.58
C ILE A 258 -31.91 -2.30 19.47
N GLU A 259 -30.73 -2.73 19.90
CA GLU A 259 -30.61 -3.70 20.98
C GLU A 259 -30.50 -2.95 22.31
N LYS A 260 -30.93 -3.59 23.40
CA LYS A 260 -30.82 -3.04 24.75
C LYS A 260 -30.22 -4.13 25.60
N ASP A 261 -28.94 -4.01 25.93
CA ASP A 261 -28.37 -4.78 27.03
C ASP A 261 -28.65 -4.08 28.35
N ASP A 262 -28.85 -4.89 29.40
CA ASP A 262 -29.45 -4.50 30.68
C ASP A 262 -28.71 -3.40 31.48
N ASP A 263 -27.54 -2.91 31.03
CA ASP A 263 -26.83 -1.77 31.66
C ASP A 263 -26.14 -0.79 30.67
N GLU A 264 -26.18 -1.02 29.36
CA GLU A 264 -25.72 -0.08 28.32
C GLU A 264 -26.60 -0.23 27.06
N ARG A 265 -27.03 0.87 26.45
CA ARG A 265 -27.72 0.79 25.15
C ARG A 265 -26.71 0.45 24.06
N SER A 266 -26.56 -0.83 23.73
CA SER A 266 -25.80 -1.34 22.58
C SER A 266 -26.68 -1.36 21.33
N PHE A 267 -26.32 -0.64 20.28
CA PHE A 267 -27.10 -0.62 19.03
C PHE A 267 -26.36 -1.37 17.93
N ILE A 268 -27.12 -2.12 17.11
CA ILE A 268 -26.60 -2.80 15.91
C ILE A 268 -27.27 -2.17 14.69
N ILE A 269 -26.50 -1.45 13.89
CA ILE A 269 -26.96 -1.00 12.58
C ILE A 269 -26.72 -2.14 11.59
N LEU A 270 -27.77 -2.67 10.99
CA LEU A 270 -27.67 -3.70 9.94
C LEU A 270 -27.69 -3.03 8.57
N ALA A 271 -26.61 -3.17 7.81
CA ALA A 271 -26.60 -2.86 6.39
C ALA A 271 -26.69 -4.17 5.61
N THR A 272 -27.92 -4.58 5.28
CA THR A 272 -28.13 -5.72 4.38
C THR A 272 -27.89 -5.26 2.94
N ILE A 273 -26.66 -5.43 2.45
CA ILE A 273 -26.27 -5.03 1.09
C ILE A 273 -26.65 -6.17 0.11
N ASN A 274 -27.77 -5.99 -0.58
CA ASN A 274 -28.40 -7.02 -1.44
C ASN A 274 -27.88 -7.04 -2.88
N SER A 275 -27.00 -6.14 -3.25
CA SER A 275 -26.30 -6.19 -4.53
C SER A 275 -24.83 -5.97 -4.26
N CYS A 276 -23.96 -6.77 -4.88
CA CYS A 276 -22.53 -6.54 -4.86
C CYS A 276 -22.29 -5.03 -4.98
N ILE A 277 -21.65 -4.43 -3.98
CA ILE A 277 -20.79 -3.30 -4.28
C ILE A 277 -19.81 -3.90 -5.29
N ARG A 278 -20.03 -3.62 -6.59
CA ARG A 278 -19.03 -3.88 -7.61
C ARG A 278 -17.94 -2.87 -7.32
N LEU A 279 -17.06 -3.25 -6.39
CA LEU A 279 -15.77 -2.66 -6.12
C LEU A 279 -14.89 -2.78 -7.36
#